data_AF-A0A2V9PWR4-F1
#
_entry.id   AF-A0A2V9PWR4-F1
#
_cell.length_a   1.000
_cell.length_b   1.000
_cell.length_c   1.000
_cell.angle_alpha   90.00
_cell.angle_beta   90.00
_cell.angle_gamma   90.00
#
_symmetry.space_group_name_H-M   'P 1'
#
loop_
_entity.id
_entity.type
_entity.pdbx_description
1 polymer ?
#
loop_
_entity_poly.entity_id
_entity_poly.type
_entity_poly.pdbx_seq_one_letter_code
_entity_poly.pdbx_strand_id
1 'polypeptide(L)' 'MPDPTWQELYNAAIVEFDLTKLPERVEAASQAIHQYRVRKRQALSAAERNQLDDALRVLFTLMQRAA' A
#
# COMPACT_ATOMS: atom_id res chain seq x y z
N MET A 1 -18.87 -3.94 8.10
CA MET A 1 -18.25 -3.04 7.13
C MET A 1 -17.26 -3.85 6.32
N PRO A 2 -17.20 -3.74 4.99
CA PRO A 2 -16.11 -4.39 4.25
C PRO A 2 -14.79 -3.81 4.75
N ASP A 3 -13.80 -4.67 4.98
CA ASP A 3 -12.45 -4.23 5.31
C ASP A 3 -11.95 -3.24 4.26
N PRO A 4 -11.29 -2.14 4.66
CA PRO A 4 -10.77 -1.16 3.72
C PRO A 4 -9.84 -1.85 2.71
N THR A 5 -10.06 -1.57 1.44
CA THR A 5 -9.25 -2.14 0.37
C THR A 5 -7.81 -1.60 0.45
N TRP A 6 -6.86 -2.35 -0.13
CA TRP A 6 -5.46 -1.88 -0.19
C TRP A 6 -5.34 -0.51 -0.88
N GLN A 7 -6.27 -0.16 -1.77
CA GLN A 7 -6.34 1.15 -2.42
C GLN A 7 -6.72 2.27 -1.46
N GLU A 8 -7.66 2.02 -0.54
CA GLU A 8 -8.05 3.01 0.48
C GLU A 8 -6.92 3.26 1.47
N LEU A 9 -6.24 2.20 1.91
CA LEU A 9 -5.07 2.33 2.79
C LEU A 9 -3.89 2.99 2.07
N TYR A 10 -3.65 2.67 0.80
CA TYR A 10 -2.67 3.34 -0.03
C TYR A 10 -2.98 4.83 -0.19
N ASN A 11 -4.22 5.19 -0.52
CA ASN A 11 -4.62 6.58 -0.67
C ASN A 11 -4.50 7.33 0.67
N ALA A 12 -4.88 6.70 1.78
CA ALA A 12 -4.70 7.26 3.12
C ALA A 12 -3.22 7.54 3.42
N ALA A 13 -2.29 6.66 3.04
CA ALA A 13 -0.86 6.88 3.20
C ALA A 13 -0.32 8.00 2.30
N ILE A 14 -0.87 8.19 1.10
CA ILE A 14 -0.47 9.24 0.15
C ILE A 14 -0.90 10.62 0.63
N VAL A 15 -2.09 10.73 1.23
CA VAL A 15 -2.63 12.00 1.76
C VAL A 15 -2.20 12.25 3.21
N GLU A 16 -1.50 11.32 3.85
CA GLU A 16 -0.97 11.50 5.21
C GLU A 16 0.22 12.44 5.17
N PHE A 17 0.03 13.66 5.70
CA PHE A 17 1.10 14.67 5.84
C PHE A 17 1.82 14.57 7.18
N ASP A 18 1.25 13.81 8.12
CA ASP A 18 1.73 13.68 9.49
C ASP A 18 2.91 12.68 9.50
N LEU A 19 4.15 13.19 9.44
CA LEU A 19 5.37 12.36 9.35
C LEU A 19 5.51 11.37 10.52
N THR A 20 4.85 11.65 11.65
CA THR A 20 4.83 10.76 12.82
C THR A 20 3.93 9.54 12.61
N LYS A 21 2.88 9.65 11.79
CA LYS A 21 1.92 8.59 11.48
C LYS A 21 2.15 7.96 10.11
N LEU A 22 2.91 8.64 9.25
CA LEU A 22 3.26 8.16 7.92
C LEU A 22 3.86 6.74 7.93
N PRO A 23 4.79 6.36 8.85
CA PRO A 23 5.28 4.98 8.94
C PRO A 23 4.17 3.96 9.21
N GLU A 24 3.24 4.26 10.14
CA GLU A 24 2.12 3.38 10.49
C GLU A 24 1.16 3.21 9.30
N ARG A 25 0.87 4.29 8.57
CA ARG A 25 0.03 4.25 7.36
C ARG A 25 0.69 3.47 6.22
N VAL A 26 1.98 3.69 6.01
CA VAL A 26 2.77 2.99 4.99
C VAL A 26 2.81 1.49 5.30
N GLU A 27 2.99 1.10 6.56
CA GLU A 27 2.98 -0.29 6.98
C GLU A 27 1.60 -0.93 6.77
N ALA A 28 0.51 -0.26 7.18
CA ALA A 28 -0.85 -0.75 6.98
C ALA A 28 -1.18 -0.95 5.49
N ALA A 29 -0.80 0.00 4.63
CA ALA A 29 -1.00 -0.08 3.18
C ALA A 29 -0.17 -1.21 2.56
N SER A 30 1.11 -1.33 2.94
CA SER A 30 2.00 -2.39 2.48
C SER A 30 1.47 -3.78 2.87
N GLN A 31 1.01 -3.94 4.12
CA GLN A 31 0.45 -5.19 4.60
C GLN A 31 -0.82 -5.58 3.84
N ALA A 32 -1.72 -4.63 3.56
CA ALA A 32 -2.92 -4.88 2.77
C ALA A 32 -2.60 -5.27 1.32
N ILE A 33 -1.61 -4.62 0.69
CA ILE A 33 -1.11 -4.99 -0.65
C ILE A 33 -0.57 -6.42 -0.64
N HIS A 34 0.23 -6.79 0.36
CA HIS A 34 0.76 -8.14 0.51
C HIS A 34 -0.35 -9.17 0.71
N GLN A 35 -1.33 -8.90 1.58
CA GLN A 35 -2.48 -9.78 1.79
C GLN A 35 -3.31 -9.95 0.51
N TYR A 36 -3.57 -8.86 -0.22
CA TYR A 36 -4.27 -8.92 -1.51
C TYR A 36 -3.49 -9.76 -2.52
N ARG A 37 -2.16 -9.59 -2.60
CA ARG A 37 -1.28 -10.37 -3.47
C ARG A 37 -1.30 -11.86 -3.15
N VAL A 38 -1.29 -12.22 -1.86
CA VAL A 38 -1.38 -13.62 -1.41
C VAL A 38 -2.76 -14.20 -1.73
N ARG A 39 -3.84 -13.47 -1.41
CA ARG A 39 -5.22 -13.93 -1.63
C ARG A 39 -5.57 -14.09 -3.11
N LYS A 40 -5.06 -13.22 -3.98
CA LYS A 40 -5.29 -13.27 -5.42
C LYS A 40 -4.11 -13.85 -6.21
N ARG A 41 -3.14 -14.50 -5.59
CA ARG A 41 -1.88 -14.92 -6.25
C ARG A 41 -2.07 -15.63 -7.60
N GLN A 42 -3.09 -16.50 -7.69
CA GLN A 42 -3.42 -17.26 -8.90
C GLN A 42 -4.30 -16.48 -9.91
N ALA A 43 -5.02 -15.45 -9.46
CA ALA A 43 -5.92 -14.63 -10.28
C ALA A 43 -5.31 -13.27 -10.70
N LEU A 44 -4.13 -12.94 -10.17
CA LEU A 44 -3.47 -11.66 -10.40
C LEU A 44 -2.90 -11.57 -11.82
N SER A 45 -3.44 -10.65 -12.60
CA SER A 45 -2.93 -10.33 -13.93
C SER A 45 -1.56 -9.64 -13.85
N ALA A 46 -0.77 -9.69 -14.93
CA ALA A 46 0.52 -9.00 -14.99
C ALA A 46 0.38 -7.49 -14.73
N ALA A 47 -0.69 -6.87 -15.23
CA ALA A 47 -1.01 -5.47 -14.98
C ALA A 47 -1.28 -5.17 -13.49
N GLU A 48 -2.08 -6.01 -12.82
CA GLU A 48 -2.34 -5.86 -11.38
C GLU A 48 -1.05 -6.04 -10.57
N ARG A 49 -0.18 -6.99 -10.94
CA ARG A 49 1.12 -7.17 -10.27
C ARG A 49 1.97 -5.92 -10.37
N ASN A 50 2.10 -5.36 -11.58
CA ASN A 50 2.82 -4.11 -11.79
C ASN A 50 2.22 -2.96 -10.97
N GLN A 51 0.89 -2.88 -10.86
CA GLN A 51 0.22 -1.84 -10.09
C GLN A 51 0.50 -1.97 -8.58
N LEU A 52 0.54 -3.20 -8.05
CA LEU A 52 0.92 -3.45 -6.65
C LEU A 52 2.40 -3.14 -6.40
N ASP A 53 3.29 -3.54 -7.30
CA ASP A 53 4.73 -3.28 -7.17
C ASP A 53 5.03 -1.76 -7.28
N ASP A 54 4.32 -1.03 -8.15
CA ASP A 54 4.41 0.44 -8.25
C ASP A 54 3.90 1.13 -6.97
N ALA A 55 2.75 0.69 -6.45
CA ALA A 55 2.21 1.20 -5.19
C ALA A 55 3.19 1.01 -4.02
N LEU A 56 3.82 -0.16 -3.91
CA LEU A 56 4.86 -0.43 -2.90
C LEU A 56 6.08 0.48 -3.07
N ARG A 57 6.50 0.74 -4.31
CA ARG A 57 7.61 1.65 -4.60
C ARG A 57 7.31 3.08 -4.16
N VAL A 58 6.10 3.57 -4.40
CA VAL A 58 5.67 4.90 -3.95
C VAL A 58 5.62 4.97 -2.42
N LEU A 59 5.06 3.96 -1.75
CA LEU A 59 5.03 3.88 -0.29
C LEU A 59 6.43 3.91 0.33
N PHE A 60 7.37 3.17 -0.27
CA PHE A 60 8.77 3.19 0.16
C PHE A 60 9.42 4.57 -0.03
N THR A 61 9.12 5.25 -1.14
CA THR A 61 9.62 6.62 -1.39
C THR A 61 9.05 7.62 -0.38
N LEU A 62 7.78 7.46 0.03
CA LEU A 62 7.18 8.27 1.08
C LEU A 62 7.87 8.04 2.43
N MET A 63 8.14 6.79 2.78
CA MET A 63 8.87 6.45 4.02
C MET A 63 10.27 7.08 4.04
N GLN A 64 10.99 7.09 2.92
CA GLN A 64 12.30 7.73 2.81
C GLN A 64 12.26 9.24 3.00
N ARG A 65 11.13 9.90 2.75
CA ARG A 65 10.96 11.34 3.03
C ARG A 65 10.65 11.64 4.49
N ALA A 66 10.19 10.63 5.23
CA ALA A 66 9.82 10.75 6.64
C ALA A 66 10.96 10.42 7.61
N ALA A 67 11.99 9.72 7.13
CA ALA A 67 13.20 9.33 7.85
C ALA A 67 14.25 10.44 7.86
#